data_AF-A0A5R8PC19-F1
#
_entry.id   AF-A0A5R8PC19-F1
#
_cell.length_a   1.000
_cell.length_b   1.000
_cell.length_c   1.000
_cell.angle_alpha   90.00
_cell.angle_beta   90.00
_cell.angle_gamma   90.00
#
_symmetry.space_group_name_H-M   'P 1'
#
loop_
_entity.id
_entity.type
_entity.pdbx_description
1 polymer ?
#
loop_
_entity_poly.entity_id
_entity_poly.type
_entity_poly.pdbx_seq_one_letter_code
_entity_poly.pdbx_strand_id
1 'polypeptide(L)' 'MSTIAFRATEADQALVRELAREGETTSDVLRRALRVLERERWQAQMQADADRIEAEGEDLNAEPDAW' A
#
# COMPACT_ATOMS: atom_id res chain seq x y z
N MET A 1 7.55 -21.48 -0.92
CA MET A 1 7.96 -20.20 -0.32
C MET A 1 9.46 -20.03 -0.56
N SER A 2 9.91 -18.83 -0.92
CA SER A 2 11.32 -18.48 -0.98
C SER A 2 11.68 -17.63 0.25
N THR A 3 12.88 -17.81 0.80
CA THR A 3 13.34 -17.08 1.97
C THR A 3 13.96 -15.75 1.54
N ILE A 4 13.46 -14.65 2.10
CA ILE A 4 14.06 -13.32 1.96
C ILE A 4 14.71 -12.96 3.29
N ALA A 5 16.01 -12.66 3.28
CA ALA A 5 16.72 -12.21 4.47
C ALA A 5 16.46 -10.72 4.72
N PHE A 6 16.02 -10.37 5.93
CA PHE A 6 15.83 -8.99 6.36
C PHE A 6 16.78 -8.69 7.51
N ARG A 7 17.67 -7.71 7.33
CA ARG A 7 18.59 -7.25 8.38
C ARG A 7 17.96 -6.08 9.13
N ALA A 8 17.14 -6.41 10.12
CA ALA A 8 16.44 -5.43 10.95
C ALA A 8 17.40 -4.63 11.83
N THR A 9 17.27 -3.31 11.83
CA THR A 9 17.89 -2.43 12.84
C THR A 9 17.21 -2.63 14.21
N GLU A 10 17.79 -2.08 15.28
CA GLU A 10 17.15 -2.12 16.60
C GLU A 10 15.78 -1.42 16.61
N ALA A 11 15.65 -0.32 15.86
CA ALA A 11 14.40 0.41 15.70
C ALA A 11 13.34 -0.44 14.97
N ASP A 12 13.72 -1.13 13.89
CA ASP A 12 12.81 -2.04 13.18
C ASP A 12 12.32 -3.15 14.10
N GLN A 13 13.22 -3.72 14.91
CA GLN A 13 12.87 -4.79 15.86
C GLN A 13 11.93 -4.28 16.96
N ALA A 14 12.15 -3.07 17.47
CA ALA A 14 11.26 -2.45 18.44
C ALA A 14 9.88 -2.23 17.85
N LEU A 15 9.81 -1.67 16.64
CA LEU A 15 8.57 -1.43 15.93
C LEU A 15 7.81 -2.72 15.62
N VAL A 16 8.50 -3.78 15.18
CA VAL A 16 7.87 -5.09 14.94
C VAL A 16 7.25 -5.63 16.23
N ARG A 17 7.95 -5.53 17.37
CA ARG A 17 7.42 -5.99 18.67
C ARG A 17 6.20 -5.18 19.10
N GLU A 18 6.22 -3.86 18.90
CA GLU A 18 5.11 -2.97 19.24
C GLU A 18 3.88 -3.24 18.37
N LEU A 19 4.07 -3.48 17.08
CA LEU A 19 2.99 -3.69 16.12
C LEU A 19 2.47 -5.14 16.08
N ALA A 20 3.21 -6.08 16.66
CA ALA A 20 2.81 -7.48 16.71
C ALA A 20 1.54 -7.65 17.54
N ARG A 21 0.57 -8.37 16.96
CA ARG A 21 -0.64 -8.78 17.68
C ARG A 21 -0.42 -10.16 18.31
N GLU A 22 -1.25 -10.51 19.28
CA GLU A 22 -1.19 -11.83 19.92
C GLU A 22 -1.27 -12.95 18.87
N GLY A 23 -0.29 -13.86 18.90
CA GLY A 23 -0.17 -14.97 17.95
C GLY A 23 0.45 -14.63 16.59
N GLU A 24 0.75 -13.36 16.27
CA GLU A 24 1.45 -13.01 15.02
C GLU A 24 2.94 -13.34 15.10
N THR A 25 3.49 -13.91 14.02
CA THR A 25 4.94 -14.01 13.83
C THR A 25 5.50 -12.71 13.24
N THR A 26 6.82 -12.50 13.35
CA THR A 26 7.50 -11.40 12.65
C THR A 26 7.19 -11.35 11.15
N SER A 27 7.13 -12.52 10.50
CA SER A 27 6.79 -12.60 9.07
C SER A 27 5.36 -12.13 8.78
N ASP A 28 4.42 -12.33 9.71
CA ASP A 28 3.04 -11.87 9.56
C ASP A 28 2.95 -10.35 9.70
N VAL A 29 3.65 -9.78 10.68
CA VAL A 29 3.78 -8.33 10.85
C VAL A 29 4.38 -7.69 9.59
N LEU A 30 5.49 -8.24 9.09
CA LEU A 30 6.15 -7.72 7.88
C LEU A 30 5.24 -7.87 6.65
N ARG A 31 4.52 -8.97 6.50
CA ARG A 31 3.56 -9.14 5.40
C ARG A 31 2.44 -8.12 5.48
N ARG A 32 1.93 -7.83 6.69
CA ARG A 32 0.91 -6.79 6.91
C ARG A 32 1.45 -5.41 6.59
N ALA A 33 2.69 -5.09 6.96
CA ALA A 33 3.36 -3.84 6.58
C ALA A 33 3.50 -3.70 5.06
N LEU A 34 3.89 -4.75 4.34
CA LEU A 34 3.95 -4.73 2.88
C LEU A 34 2.58 -4.45 2.23
N ARG A 35 1.48 -4.95 2.81
CA ARG A 35 0.12 -4.64 2.34
C ARG A 35 -0.30 -3.19 2.59
N VAL A 36 0.29 -2.53 3.60
CA VAL A 36 0.11 -1.08 3.79
C VAL A 36 0.80 -0.32 2.67
N LEU A 37 2.07 -0.63 2.38
CA LEU A 37 2.83 -0.01 1.28
C LEU A 37 2.16 -0.21 -0.10
N GLU A 38 1.57 -1.38 -0.34
CA GLU A 38 0.81 -1.65 -1.56
C GLU A 38 -0.40 -0.70 -1.71
N ARG A 39 -1.13 -0.44 -0.61
CA ARG A 39 -2.27 0.50 -0.62
C ARG A 39 -1.82 1.93 -0.82
N GLU A 40 -0.73 2.36 -0.20
CA GLU A 40 -0.17 3.71 -0.37
C GLU A 40 0.22 3.95 -1.83
N ARG A 41 0.86 2.95 -2.47
CA ARG A 41 1.18 3.01 -3.89
C ARG A 41 -0.07 3.13 -4.75
N TRP A 42 -1.12 2.36 -4.43
CA TRP A 42 -2.38 2.42 -5.17
C TRP A 42 -3.03 3.81 -5.04
N GLN A 43 -3.06 4.39 -3.84
CA GLN A 43 -3.59 5.74 -3.63
C GLN A 43 -2.82 6.80 -4.41
N ALA A 44 -1.48 6.74 -4.40
CA ALA A 44 -0.64 7.65 -5.18
C ALA A 44 -0.90 7.52 -6.68
N GLN A 45 -1.09 6.29 -7.20
CA GLN A 45 -1.42 6.07 -8.60
C GLN A 45 -2.79 6.65 -8.95
N MET A 46 -3.80 6.40 -8.11
CA MET A 46 -5.16 6.92 -8.34
C MET A 46 -5.17 8.45 -8.38
N GLN A 47 -4.41 9.12 -7.50
CA GLN A 47 -4.29 10.58 -7.52
C GLN A 47 -3.63 11.06 -8.82
N ALA A 48 -2.52 10.43 -9.23
CA ALA A 48 -1.84 10.80 -10.46
C ALA A 48 -2.73 10.58 -11.71
N ASP A 49 -3.53 9.52 -11.71
CA ASP A 49 -4.49 9.25 -12.79
C ASP A 49 -5.59 10.32 -12.84
N ALA A 50 -6.13 10.73 -11.68
CA ALA A 50 -7.12 11.80 -11.59
C ALA A 50 -6.56 13.14 -12.06
N ASP A 51 -5.36 13.52 -11.61
CA ASP A 51 -4.68 14.76 -12.04
C ASP A 51 -4.44 14.77 -13.56
N ARG A 52 -4.12 13.59 -14.15
CA ARG A 52 -3.94 13.44 -15.59
C ARG A 52 -5.25 13.65 -16.35
N ILE A 53 -6.35 13.04 -15.90
CA ILE A 53 -7.68 13.20 -16.51
C ILE A 53 -8.13 14.67 -16.48
N GLU A 54 -7.94 15.35 -15.34
CA GLU A 54 -8.23 16.78 -15.20
C GLU A 54 -7.36 17.63 -16.16
N ALA A 55 -6.07 17.33 -16.26
CA ALA A 55 -5.14 18.05 -17.14
C ALA A 55 -5.41 17.80 -18.64
N GLU A 56 -5.89 16.62 -19.01
CA GLU A 56 -6.28 16.26 -20.38
C GLU A 56 -7.65 16.85 -20.77
N GLY A 57 -8.40 17.41 -19.80
CA GLY A 57 -9.70 18.02 -20.03
C GLY A 57 -10.79 17.02 -20.38
N GLU A 58 -10.58 15.74 -20.03
CA GLU A 58 -11.52 14.66 -20.27
C GLU A 58 -12.63 14.73 -19.20
N ASP A 59 -13.79 15.25 -19.58
CA ASP A 59 -14.98 15.21 -18.72
C ASP A 59 -15.54 13.79 -18.71
N LEU A 60 -15.20 13.03 -17.68
CA LEU A 60 -15.75 11.67 -17.46
C LEU A 60 -17.27 11.66 -17.25
N ASN A 61 -17.92 12.81 -17.04
CA ASN A 61 -19.38 12.94 -16.99
C ASN A 61 -19.99 13.26 -18.37
N ALA A 62 -19.18 13.42 -19.42
CA ALA A 62 -19.67 13.70 -20.77
C ALA A 62 -20.18 12.45 -21.49
N GLU A 63 -19.87 11.24 -21.00
CA GLU A 63 -20.52 10.02 -21.45
C GLU A 63 -21.84 9.84 -20.68
N PRO A 64 -23.01 9.94 -21.35
CA PRO A 64 -24.27 9.68 -20.69
C PRO A 64 -24.30 8.23 -20.22
N ASP A 65 -24.64 8.05 -18.94
CA ASP A 65 -24.97 6.76 -18.33
C ASP A 65 -25.92 5.96 -19.25
N ALA A 66 -25.35 5.05 -20.03
CA ALA A 66 -26.09 4.13 -20.88
C ALA A 66 -26.31 2.83 -20.11
N TRP A 67 -27.23 2.86 -19.13
CA TRP A 67 -27.73 1.67 -18.44
C TRP A 67 -29.26 1.59 -18.52
#